data_AF-C4V1I4-F1
#
_entry.id   AF-C4V1I4-F1
#
_cell.length_a   1.000
_cell.length_b   1.000
_cell.length_c   1.000
_cell.angle_alpha   90.00
_cell.angle_beta   90.00
_cell.angle_gamma   90.00
#
_symmetry.space_group_name_H-M   'P 1'
#
loop_
_entity.id
_entity.type
_entity.pdbx_description
1 polymer ?
#
loop_
_entity_poly.entity_id
_entity_poly.type
_entity_poly.pdbx_seq_one_letter_code
_entity_poly.pdbx_strand_id
1 'polypeptide(L)' 'MAQTSISIRMDAELKKSFEQFCGAVGMNMSTAINMFAIACVRTQKIPFEISAQRALPGEPLELFTDTSWGGDEE' A
#
# COMPACT_ATOMS: atom_id res chain seq x y z
N MET A 1 -1.09 26.86 9.42
CA MET A 1 -0.80 25.61 8.67
C MET A 1 -2.13 24.92 8.45
N ALA A 2 -2.56 24.68 7.22
CA ALA A 2 -3.83 24.01 6.95
C ALA A 2 -3.75 22.56 7.43
N GLN A 3 -4.56 22.20 8.42
CA GLN A 3 -4.66 20.83 8.90
C GLN A 3 -5.72 20.12 8.06
N THR A 4 -5.29 19.25 7.16
CA THR A 4 -6.20 18.40 6.39
C THR A 4 -6.41 17.10 7.16
N SER A 5 -7.65 16.87 7.60
CA SER A 5 -8.02 15.64 8.33
C SER A 5 -8.24 14.50 7.34
N ILE A 6 -7.57 13.37 7.57
CA ILE A 6 -7.76 12.12 6.83
C ILE A 6 -8.42 11.11 7.76
N SER A 7 -9.56 10.55 7.34
CA SER A 7 -10.26 9.47 8.05
C SER A 7 -9.98 8.14 7.37
N ILE A 8 -9.12 7.30 7.97
CA ILE A 8 -8.82 5.97 7.47
C ILE A 8 -9.66 4.94 8.23
N ARG A 9 -10.41 4.11 7.51
CA ARG A 9 -11.09 2.93 8.08
C ARG A 9 -10.11 1.77 8.09
N MET A 10 -9.89 1.21 9.27
CA MET A 10 -8.95 0.11 9.51
C MET A 10 -9.66 -0.95 10.33
N ASP A 11 -9.30 -2.22 10.10
CA ASP A 11 -9.81 -3.31 10.92
C ASP A 11 -9.31 -3.18 12.37
N ALA A 12 -10.10 -3.66 13.33
CA ALA A 12 -9.79 -3.57 14.75
C ALA A 12 -8.52 -4.37 15.12
N GLU A 13 -8.31 -5.54 14.52
CA GLU A 13 -7.14 -6.37 14.78
C GLU A 13 -5.88 -5.76 14.16
N LEU A 14 -6.01 -5.19 12.95
CA LEU A 14 -4.94 -4.47 12.27
C LEU A 14 -4.52 -3.23 13.07
N LYS A 15 -5.49 -2.44 13.56
CA LYS A 15 -5.23 -1.26 14.40
C LYS A 15 -4.45 -1.63 15.65
N LYS A 16 -4.86 -2.69 16.36
CA LYS A 16 -4.19 -3.14 17.59
C LYS A 16 -2.76 -3.60 17.33
N SER A 17 -2.52 -4.31 16.22
CA SER A 17 -1.18 -4.76 15.83
C SER A 17 -0.29 -3.58 15.43
N PHE A 18 -0.86 -2.61 14.71
CA PHE A 18 -0.14 -1.40 14.29
C PHE A 18 0.19 -0.48 15.48
N GLU A 19 -0.71 -0.36 16.47
CA GLU A 19 -0.45 0.39 17.71
C GLU A 19 0.68 -0.24 18.53
N GLN A 20 0.74 -1.57 18.62
CA GLN A 20 1.85 -2.27 19.28
C GLN A 20 3.18 -2.03 18.55
N PHE A 21 3.18 -2.11 17.21
CA PHE A 21 4.36 -1.82 16.40
C PHE A 21 4.82 -0.36 16.59
N CYS A 22 3.90 0.59 16.51
CA CYS A 22 4.17 2.01 16.74
C CYS A 22 4.75 2.25 18.16
N GLY A 23 4.21 1.57 19.17
CA GLY A 23 4.72 1.61 20.54
C GLY A 23 6.15 1.06 20.67
N ALA A 24 6.46 -0.05 19.98
CA ALA A 24 7.81 -0.63 19.97
C ALA A 24 8.85 0.26 19.28
N VAL A 25 8.44 0.97 18.21
CA VAL A 25 9.30 1.91 17.48
C VAL A 25 9.39 3.27 18.22
N GLY A 26 8.51 3.54 19.18
CA GLY A 26 8.49 4.80 19.94
C GLY A 26 7.85 5.96 19.18
N MET A 27 6.91 5.68 18.27
CA MET A 27 6.23 6.69 17.45
C MET A 27 4.71 6.53 17.51
N ASN A 28 3.98 7.62 17.25
CA ASN A 28 2.51 7.58 17.22
C ASN A 28 2.01 7.11 15.83
N MET A 29 0.84 6.48 15.79
CA MET A 29 0.19 6.01 14.57
C MET A 29 0.04 7.13 13.53
N SER A 30 -0.36 8.34 13.96
CA SER A 30 -0.47 9.49 13.07
C SER A 30 0.87 9.92 12.46
N THR A 31 1.97 9.80 13.22
CA THR A 31 3.32 10.09 12.73
C THR A 31 3.75 9.06 11.69
N ALA A 32 3.41 7.78 11.91
CA ALA A 32 3.69 6.70 10.96
C ALA A 32 3.02 6.95 9.61
N ILE A 33 1.73 7.31 9.62
CA ILE A 33 0.98 7.60 8.40
C ILE A 33 1.51 8.86 7.69
N ASN A 34 1.90 9.90 8.43
CA ASN A 34 2.54 11.07 7.83
C ASN A 34 3.88 10.74 7.18
N MET A 35 4.73 9.95 7.84
CA MET A 35 6.01 9.51 7.28
C MET A 35 5.80 8.66 6.03
N PHE A 36 4.79 7.79 6.03
CA PHE A 36 4.40 7.01 4.87
C PHE A 36 3.98 7.90 3.70
N ALA A 37 3.11 8.90 3.94
CA ALA A 37 2.69 9.85 2.93
C ALA A 37 3.88 10.63 2.34
N ILE A 38 4.79 11.12 3.19
CA ILE A 38 6.01 11.82 2.76
C ILE A 38 6.88 10.90 1.91
N ALA A 39 7.10 9.65 2.33
CA ALA A 39 7.90 8.69 1.59
C ALA A 39 7.31 8.42 0.20
N CYS A 40 6.00 8.15 0.11
CA CYS A 40 5.28 7.95 -1.16
C CYS A 40 5.44 9.14 -2.11
N VAL A 41 5.28 10.36 -1.60
CA VAL A 41 5.38 11.58 -2.43
C VAL A 41 6.83 11.79 -2.89
N ARG A 42 7.83 11.51 -2.05
CA ARG A 42 9.25 11.67 -2.39
C ARG A 42 9.73 10.69 -3.44
N THR A 43 9.32 9.43 -3.34
CA THR A 43 9.75 8.36 -4.27
C THR A 43 8.83 8.22 -5.47
N GLN A 44 7.67 8.90 -5.46
CA GLN A 44 6.57 8.71 -6.43
C GLN A 44 6.15 7.25 -6.57
N LYS A 45 6.36 6.45 -5.51
CA LYS A 45 6.13 5.00 -5.45
C LYS A 45 5.76 4.63 -4.03
N ILE A 46 4.97 3.57 -3.88
CA ILE A 46 4.62 3.08 -2.54
C ILE A 46 5.88 2.42 -1.95
N PRO A 47 6.32 2.81 -0.73
CA PRO A 47 7.58 2.36 -0.13
C PRO A 47 7.54 0.89 0.34
N PHE A 48 6.45 0.17 0.04
CA PHE A 48 6.33 -1.27 0.19
C PHE A 48 5.86 -1.86 -1.15
N GLU A 49 6.30 -3.08 -1.44
CA GLU A 49 5.82 -3.81 -2.61
C GLU A 49 4.34 -4.18 -2.41
N ILE A 50 3.49 -3.80 -3.36
CA ILE A 50 2.09 -4.21 -3.36
C ILE A 50 1.96 -5.46 -4.20
N SER A 51 1.99 -6.61 -3.54
CA SER A 51 1.69 -7.89 -4.17
C SER A 51 0.19 -8.15 -4.02
N ALA A 52 -0.56 -8.14 -5.13
CA ALA A 52 -1.97 -8.56 -5.17
C ALA A 52 -2.12 -10.09 -5.11
N GLN A 53 -1.06 -10.82 -4.75
CA GLN A 53 -1.12 -12.24 -4.50
C GLN A 53 -1.79 -12.46 -3.15
N ARG A 54 -3.12 -12.62 -3.18
CA ARG A 54 -3.70 -13.66 -2.34
C ARG A 54 -2.93 -14.93 -2.72
N ALA A 55 -2.03 -15.37 -1.86
CA ALA A 55 -1.33 -16.63 -2.03
C ALA A 55 -2.39 -17.76 -2.01
N LEU A 56 -3.00 -18.01 -3.16
CA LEU A 56 -3.53 -19.31 -3.49
C LEU A 56 -2.28 -20.15 -3.79
N PRO A 57 -2.04 -21.23 -3.05
CA PRO A 57 -0.95 -22.13 -3.38
C PRO A 57 -1.25 -22.78 -4.74
N GLY A 58 -0.53 -22.36 -5.80
CA GLY A 58 -0.40 -23.18 -7.01
C GLY A 58 -0.64 -22.56 -8.39
N GLU A 59 -0.93 -21.27 -8.57
CA GLU A 59 -1.10 -20.72 -9.94
C GLU A 59 0.05 -19.80 -10.38
N PRO A 60 0.81 -20.15 -11.44
CA PRO A 60 1.78 -19.25 -12.05
C PRO A 60 1.10 -18.13 -12.86
N LEU A 61 1.74 -16.95 -12.79
CA LEU A 61 1.46 -15.70 -13.50
C LEU A 61 1.59 -15.86 -15.03
N GLU A 62 0.57 -16.43 -15.70
CA GLU A 62 0.52 -16.45 -17.18
C GLU A 62 -0.79 -15.87 -17.76
N LEU A 63 -1.47 -14.98 -17.04
CA LEU A 63 -2.66 -14.28 -17.58
C LEU A 63 -2.41 -12.84 -18.03
N PHE A 64 -1.16 -12.35 -18.00
CA PHE A 64 -0.83 -10.97 -18.41
C PHE A 64 -0.07 -10.87 -19.74
N THR A 65 0.22 -11.97 -20.43
CA THR A 65 1.01 -11.94 -21.67
C THR A 65 0.23 -12.17 -22.94
N ASP A 66 -1.08 -12.44 -22.90
CA ASP A 66 -1.86 -12.59 -24.13
C ASP A 66 -3.16 -11.79 -24.08
N THR A 67 -3.06 -10.54 -24.48
CA THR A 67 -3.81 -10.11 -25.66
C THR A 67 -3.17 -8.82 -26.16
N SER A 68 -2.41 -9.02 -27.22
CA SER A 68 -2.04 -8.02 -28.21
C SER A 68 -3.03 -6.86 -28.26
N TRP A 69 -2.57 -5.69 -27.79
CA TRP A 69 -3.09 -4.42 -28.27
C TRP A 69 -2.76 -4.35 -29.75
N GLY A 70 -3.66 -4.86 -30.59
CA GLY A 70 -3.61 -4.71 -32.03
C GLY A 70 -3.78 -3.23 -32.36
N GLY A 71 -2.65 -2.53 -32.43
CA GLY A 71 -2.51 -1.41 -33.34
C GLY A 71 -2.41 -1.93 -34.77
N ASP A 72 -2.67 -1.01 -35.70
CA ASP A 72 -2.60 -1.13 -37.15
C ASP A 72 -3.82 -1.82 -37.80
N GLU A 73 -4.46 -1.32 -38.85
CA GLU A 73 -4.49 -0.05 -39.59
C GLU A 73 -5.60 -0.25 -40.67
N GLU A 74 -6.16 0.86 -41.17
CA GLU A 74 -7.09 1.02 -42.32
C GLU A 74 -8.62 0.94 -42.08
#